data_AF-A0A9X7UCB1-F1
#
_entry.id   AF-A0A9X7UCB1-F1
#
_cell.length_a   1.000
_cell.length_b   1.000
_cell.length_c   1.000
_cell.angle_alpha   90.00
_cell.angle_beta   90.00
_cell.angle_gamma   90.00
#
_symmetry.space_group_name_H-M   'P 1'
#
loop_
_entity.id
_entity.type
_entity.pdbx_description
1 polymer ?
#
loop_
_entity_poly.entity_id
_entity_poly.type
_entity_poly.pdbx_seq_one_letter_code
_entity_poly.pdbx_strand_id
1 'polypeptide(L)'
;MRTAYLDAVKRLPVLSRVVLRMHQADDLAFEEIARRLSIDMTAVMACIAEALGMIVAMLDGDKPRRWRAAQISPTERVLRERHRRYCTDRLCAMGIDKPVVWKRRMDDDLSVAILLIETLPEPLRETVLLFSAEKLSLDQIAARMSITRENVFERMSSVLDVVENGPKRFEDWLRMLGADA
;
A
#
# COMPACT_ATOMS: atom_id res chain seq x y z
N MET A 1 -21.36 16.62 -3.49
CA MET A 1 -21.29 15.68 -2.34
C MET A 1 -20.49 14.41 -2.64
N ARG A 2 -20.78 13.63 -3.70
CA ARG A 2 -20.06 12.38 -4.01
C ARG A 2 -18.53 12.52 -4.07
N THR A 3 -18.02 13.55 -4.72
CA THR A 3 -16.56 13.79 -4.83
C THR A 3 -15.91 14.08 -3.48
N ALA A 4 -16.55 14.89 -2.62
CA ALA A 4 -16.05 15.20 -1.29
C ALA A 4 -16.00 13.97 -0.38
N TYR A 5 -17.03 13.11 -0.47
CA TYR A 5 -17.04 11.83 0.24
C TYR A 5 -15.91 10.91 -0.23
N LEU A 6 -15.73 10.74 -1.55
CA LEU A 6 -14.66 9.89 -2.09
C LEU A 6 -13.27 10.39 -1.70
N ASP A 7 -13.08 11.70 -1.66
CA ASP A 7 -11.84 12.31 -1.17
C ASP A 7 -11.62 12.07 0.32
N ALA A 8 -12.67 12.23 1.15
CA ALA A 8 -12.61 11.91 2.58
C ALA A 8 -12.24 10.43 2.81
N VAL A 9 -12.87 9.51 2.08
CA VAL A 9 -12.55 8.07 2.14
C VAL A 9 -11.08 7.82 1.80
N LYS A 10 -10.51 8.50 0.80
CA LYS A 10 -9.08 8.32 0.43
C LYS A 10 -8.11 8.72 1.53
N ARG A 11 -8.49 9.69 2.38
CA ARG A 11 -7.66 10.23 3.48
C ARG A 11 -7.76 9.44 4.80
N LEU A 12 -8.62 8.42 4.87
CA LEU A 12 -8.74 7.54 6.03
C LEU A 12 -7.47 6.69 6.27
N PRO A 13 -7.20 6.28 7.53
CA PRO A 13 -6.20 5.26 7.82
C PRO A 13 -6.49 3.98 7.03
N VAL A 14 -5.44 3.31 6.57
CA VAL A 14 -5.57 2.17 5.62
C VAL A 14 -6.52 1.10 6.14
N LEU A 15 -6.35 0.64 7.39
CA LEU A 15 -7.20 -0.41 7.95
C LEU A 15 -8.67 0.03 8.02
N SER A 16 -8.94 1.21 8.56
CA SER A 16 -10.29 1.77 8.69
C SER A 16 -10.95 1.96 7.32
N ARG A 17 -10.18 2.38 6.30
CA ARG A 17 -10.62 2.52 4.92
C ARG A 17 -10.98 1.18 4.27
N VAL A 18 -10.15 0.15 4.44
CA VAL A 18 -10.40 -1.18 3.87
C VAL A 18 -11.61 -1.81 4.53
N VAL A 19 -11.69 -1.79 5.86
CA VAL A 19 -12.85 -2.33 6.59
C VAL A 19 -14.14 -1.61 6.20
N LEU A 20 -14.13 -0.28 6.06
CA LEU A 20 -15.29 0.47 5.59
C LEU A 20 -15.72 0.02 4.19
N ARG A 21 -14.77 -0.19 3.27
CA ARG A 21 -15.07 -0.67 1.91
C ARG A 21 -15.63 -2.08 1.89
N MET A 22 -15.06 -3.00 2.67
CA MET A 22 -15.59 -4.36 2.80
C MET A 22 -17.04 -4.35 3.29
N HIS A 23 -17.36 -3.46 4.23
CA HIS A 23 -18.73 -3.34 4.71
C HIS A 23 -19.68 -2.68 3.70
N GLN A 24 -19.25 -1.59 3.03
CA GLN A 24 -20.15 -0.77 2.20
C GLN A 24 -20.23 -1.20 0.73
N ALA A 25 -19.11 -1.64 0.16
CA ALA A 25 -19.02 -2.01 -1.25
C ALA A 25 -19.24 -3.52 -1.46
N ASP A 26 -18.71 -4.34 -0.55
CA ASP A 26 -18.78 -5.79 -0.64
C ASP A 26 -19.94 -6.38 0.19
N ASP A 27 -20.70 -5.54 0.89
CA ASP A 27 -21.85 -5.87 1.75
C ASP A 27 -21.54 -6.96 2.81
N LEU A 28 -20.31 -6.99 3.31
CA LEU A 28 -19.89 -7.99 4.29
C LEU A 28 -20.36 -7.62 5.70
N ALA A 29 -20.87 -8.64 6.41
CA ALA A 29 -21.17 -8.56 7.84
C ALA A 29 -19.88 -8.41 8.68
N PHE A 30 -19.99 -7.83 9.87
CA PHE A 30 -18.81 -7.55 10.71
C PHE A 30 -18.05 -8.81 11.12
N GLU A 31 -18.77 -9.89 11.42
CA GLU A 31 -18.19 -11.21 11.73
C GLU A 31 -17.40 -11.77 10.56
N GLU A 32 -17.91 -11.59 9.34
CA GLU A 32 -17.25 -12.05 8.12
C GLU A 32 -15.97 -11.25 7.85
N ILE A 33 -16.00 -9.93 8.02
CA ILE A 33 -14.80 -9.08 7.92
C ILE A 33 -13.76 -9.48 8.96
N ALA A 34 -14.19 -9.71 10.22
CA ALA A 34 -13.33 -10.15 11.31
C ALA A 34 -12.64 -11.48 10.97
N ARG A 35 -13.40 -12.45 10.46
CA ARG A 35 -12.91 -13.76 10.04
C ARG A 35 -11.88 -13.64 8.91
N ARG A 36 -12.21 -12.93 7.82
CA ARG A 36 -11.34 -12.75 6.64
C ARG A 36 -10.01 -12.10 6.99
N LEU A 37 -10.04 -11.04 7.80
CA LEU A 37 -8.82 -10.35 8.23
C LEU A 37 -8.13 -11.06 9.40
N SER A 38 -8.77 -12.04 10.02
CA SER A 38 -8.34 -12.73 11.25
C SER A 38 -8.07 -11.71 12.38
N ILE A 39 -9.05 -10.85 12.64
CA ILE A 39 -9.01 -9.83 13.70
C ILE A 39 -10.27 -9.92 14.57
N ASP A 40 -10.24 -9.27 15.73
CA ASP A 40 -11.39 -9.23 16.62
C ASP A 40 -12.54 -8.37 16.04
N MET A 41 -13.78 -8.81 16.23
CA MET A 41 -14.96 -8.08 15.76
C MET A 41 -15.07 -6.67 16.37
N THR A 42 -14.61 -6.46 17.62
CA THR A 42 -14.55 -5.14 18.23
C THR A 42 -13.59 -4.19 17.50
N ALA A 43 -12.52 -4.72 16.90
CA ALA A 43 -11.63 -3.93 16.06
C ALA A 43 -12.30 -3.55 14.74
N VAL A 44 -13.12 -4.44 14.15
CA VAL A 44 -13.94 -4.13 12.95
C VAL A 44 -14.91 -2.99 13.26
N MET A 45 -15.68 -3.11 14.34
CA MET A 45 -16.63 -2.07 14.77
C MET A 45 -15.92 -0.74 15.06
N ALA A 46 -14.77 -0.77 15.73
CA ALA A 46 -13.96 0.42 15.99
C ALA A 46 -13.46 1.08 14.70
N CYS A 47 -13.04 0.29 13.71
CA CYS A 47 -12.60 0.78 12.40
C CYS A 47 -13.73 1.49 11.65
N ILE A 48 -14.94 0.91 11.64
CA ILE A 48 -16.11 1.52 10.98
C ILE A 48 -16.52 2.81 11.69
N ALA A 49 -16.63 2.78 13.02
CA ALA A 49 -16.95 3.97 13.79
C ALA A 49 -15.89 5.09 13.60
N GLU A 50 -14.60 4.73 13.60
CA GLU A 50 -13.52 5.67 13.30
C GLU A 50 -13.67 6.27 11.90
N ALA A 51 -13.87 5.43 10.88
CA ALA A 51 -13.99 5.84 9.50
C ALA A 51 -15.16 6.81 9.28
N LEU A 52 -16.35 6.46 9.78
CA LEU A 52 -17.53 7.32 9.67
C LEU A 52 -17.35 8.66 10.39
N GLY A 53 -16.83 8.64 11.63
CA GLY A 53 -16.56 9.87 12.38
C GLY A 53 -15.53 10.77 11.70
N MET A 54 -14.47 10.20 11.12
CA MET A 54 -13.47 10.96 10.37
C MET A 54 -14.04 11.52 9.06
N ILE A 55 -14.91 10.78 8.35
CA ILE A 55 -15.58 11.28 7.14
C ILE A 55 -16.47 12.47 7.48
N VAL A 56 -17.31 12.38 8.52
CA VAL A 56 -18.18 13.49 8.94
C VAL A 56 -17.34 14.73 9.26
N ALA A 57 -16.32 14.59 10.12
CA ALA A 57 -15.41 15.70 10.44
C ALA A 57 -14.79 16.33 9.18
N MET A 58 -14.31 15.51 8.24
CA MET A 58 -13.73 16.02 6.99
C MET A 58 -14.75 16.75 6.09
N LEU A 59 -16.01 16.32 6.09
CA LEU A 59 -17.08 16.98 5.35
C LEU A 59 -17.48 18.31 6.00
N ASP A 60 -17.37 18.41 7.32
CA ASP A 60 -17.59 19.64 8.10
C ASP A 60 -16.40 20.61 8.02
N GLY A 61 -15.31 20.23 7.35
CA GLY A 61 -14.09 21.04 7.20
C GLY A 61 -13.08 20.87 8.34
N ASP A 62 -13.35 19.96 9.27
CA ASP A 62 -12.46 19.67 10.40
C ASP A 62 -11.29 18.76 10.00
N LYS A 63 -10.19 18.91 10.75
CA LYS A 63 -9.05 18.00 10.65
C LYS A 63 -9.37 16.69 11.40
N PRO A 64 -9.39 15.54 10.71
CA PRO A 64 -9.79 14.29 11.34
C PRO A 64 -8.71 13.83 12.34
N ARG A 65 -9.17 13.27 13.47
CA ARG A 65 -8.30 12.72 14.53
C ARG A 65 -8.64 11.26 14.78
N ARG A 66 -7.61 10.44 15.04
CA ARG A 66 -7.80 9.03 15.43
C ARG A 66 -8.26 8.97 16.88
N TRP A 67 -9.54 8.72 17.10
CA TRP A 67 -10.19 8.72 18.41
C TRP A 67 -10.44 7.31 18.96
N ARG A 68 -10.31 6.28 18.13
CA ARG A 68 -10.37 4.85 18.51
C ARG A 68 -9.00 4.18 18.41
N ALA A 69 -7.93 4.97 18.48
CA ALA A 69 -6.56 4.49 18.31
C ALA A 69 -6.20 3.37 19.28
N ALA A 70 -6.69 3.41 20.53
CA ALA A 70 -6.41 2.37 21.53
C ALA A 70 -7.01 1.01 21.14
N GLN A 71 -8.19 1.00 20.51
CA GLN A 71 -8.87 -0.23 20.06
C GLN A 71 -8.32 -0.74 18.73
N ILE A 72 -7.81 0.14 17.86
CA ILE A 72 -7.38 -0.21 16.50
C ILE A 72 -5.88 -0.52 16.42
N SER A 73 -5.03 0.24 17.13
CA SER A 73 -3.58 0.17 16.98
C SER A 73 -2.97 -1.21 17.27
N PRO A 74 -3.42 -1.98 18.29
CA PRO A 74 -2.90 -3.32 18.52
C PRO A 74 -3.14 -4.24 17.33
N THR A 75 -4.36 -4.22 16.78
CA THR A 75 -4.77 -4.99 15.61
C THR A 75 -4.01 -4.57 14.36
N GLU A 76 -3.91 -3.26 14.11
CA GLU A 76 -3.17 -2.72 12.98
C GLU A 76 -1.69 -3.14 13.01
N ARG A 77 -1.06 -3.15 14.19
CA ARG A 77 0.32 -3.63 14.36
C ARG A 77 0.46 -5.11 14.03
N VAL A 78 -0.45 -5.96 14.50
CA VAL A 78 -0.42 -7.41 14.20
C VAL A 78 -0.58 -7.64 12.69
N LEU A 79 -1.49 -6.91 12.03
CA LEU A 79 -1.65 -6.99 10.58
C LEU A 79 -0.41 -6.53 9.83
N ARG A 80 0.25 -5.45 10.28
CA ARG A 80 1.52 -4.98 9.69
C ARG A 80 2.62 -6.02 9.86
N GLU A 81 2.74 -6.66 11.02
CA GLU A 81 3.73 -7.74 11.24
C GLU A 81 3.45 -8.98 10.39
N ARG A 82 2.18 -9.31 10.12
CA ARG A 82 1.81 -10.37 9.17
C ARG A 82 2.14 -9.97 7.73
N HIS A 83 1.84 -8.73 7.35
CA HIS A 83 2.16 -8.21 6.02
C HIS A 83 3.68 -8.20 5.76
N ARG A 84 4.49 -7.80 6.74
CA ARG A 84 5.97 -7.87 6.64
C ARG A 84 6.47 -9.28 6.37
N ARG A 85 5.91 -10.28 7.06
CA ARG A 85 6.23 -11.70 6.79
C ARG A 85 5.84 -12.11 5.37
N TYR A 86 4.62 -11.79 4.96
CA TYR A 86 4.17 -12.00 3.57
C TYR A 86 5.12 -11.34 2.55
N CYS A 87 5.56 -10.11 2.80
CA CYS A 87 6.50 -9.40 1.92
C CYS A 87 7.85 -10.12 1.85
N THR A 88 8.41 -10.54 2.98
CA THR A 88 9.65 -11.32 3.02
C THR A 88 9.51 -12.62 2.23
N ASP A 89 8.45 -13.40 2.48
CA ASP A 89 8.22 -14.68 1.81
C ASP A 89 8.07 -14.49 0.29
N ARG A 90 7.34 -13.44 -0.14
CA ARG A 90 7.14 -13.14 -1.56
C ARG A 90 8.42 -12.66 -2.23
N LEU A 91 9.24 -11.85 -1.56
CA LEU A 91 10.55 -11.43 -2.07
C LEU A 91 11.49 -12.63 -2.23
N CYS A 92 11.55 -13.53 -1.25
CA CYS A 92 12.32 -14.77 -1.35
C CYS A 92 11.83 -15.64 -2.52
N ALA A 93 10.52 -15.76 -2.73
CA ALA A 93 9.96 -16.49 -3.88
C ALA A 93 10.32 -15.87 -5.24
N MET A 94 10.68 -14.58 -5.27
CA MET A 94 11.21 -13.89 -6.45
C MET A 94 12.73 -14.03 -6.60
N GLY A 95 13.40 -14.76 -5.71
CA GLY A 95 14.86 -14.89 -5.70
C GLY A 95 15.61 -13.71 -5.07
N ILE A 96 14.91 -12.88 -4.28
CA ILE A 96 15.52 -11.75 -3.56
C ILE A 96 15.79 -12.18 -2.12
N ASP A 97 17.04 -12.54 -1.83
CA ASP A 97 17.46 -13.04 -0.51
C ASP A 97 17.89 -11.92 0.46
N LYS A 98 17.95 -10.67 -0.02
CA LYS A 98 18.36 -9.53 0.80
C LYS A 98 17.25 -9.16 1.80
N PRO A 99 17.55 -9.02 3.09
CA PRO A 99 16.53 -8.71 4.10
C PRO A 99 15.98 -7.28 3.95
N VAL A 100 14.68 -7.12 4.19
CA VAL A 100 14.03 -5.80 4.26
C VAL A 100 14.37 -5.13 5.59
N VAL A 101 14.87 -3.89 5.53
CA VAL A 101 15.16 -3.08 6.72
C VAL A 101 13.92 -2.29 7.13
N TRP A 102 13.15 -2.81 8.08
CA TRP A 102 11.94 -2.17 8.61
C TRP A 102 12.29 -1.01 9.55
N LYS A 103 12.21 0.23 9.08
CA LYS A 103 12.47 1.41 9.91
C LYS A 103 11.17 1.89 10.58
N ARG A 104 11.20 2.10 11.90
CA ARG A 104 10.02 2.51 12.70
C ARG A 104 9.27 3.74 12.19
N ARG A 105 9.95 4.68 11.53
CA ARG A 105 9.37 5.94 10.99
C ARG A 105 9.13 5.90 9.48
N MET A 106 9.49 4.81 8.81
CA MET A 106 9.33 4.66 7.37
C MET A 106 8.10 3.80 7.10
N ASP A 107 7.41 4.11 6.02
CA ASP A 107 6.32 3.28 5.55
C ASP A 107 6.88 1.90 5.09
N ASP A 108 6.16 0.84 5.43
CA ASP A 108 6.58 -0.53 5.10
C ASP A 108 6.59 -0.76 3.58
N ASP A 109 5.62 -0.20 2.84
CA ASP A 109 5.55 -0.34 1.38
C ASP A 109 6.72 0.40 0.72
N LEU A 110 7.11 1.56 1.27
CA LEU A 110 8.32 2.27 0.83
C LEU A 110 9.58 1.44 1.10
N SER A 111 9.66 0.75 2.24
CA SER A 111 10.80 -0.12 2.57
C SER A 111 10.96 -1.26 1.56
N VAL A 112 9.85 -1.88 1.14
CA VAL A 112 9.82 -2.91 0.10
C VAL A 112 10.19 -2.33 -1.26
N ALA A 113 9.62 -1.17 -1.63
CA ALA A 113 9.91 -0.53 -2.91
C ALA A 113 11.40 -0.16 -3.08
N ILE A 114 12.03 0.36 -2.02
CA ILE A 114 13.47 0.64 -2.02
C ILE A 114 14.27 -0.64 -2.28
N LEU A 115 13.95 -1.73 -1.58
CA LEU A 115 14.66 -2.99 -1.77
C LEU A 115 14.51 -3.52 -3.21
N LEU A 116 13.28 -3.51 -3.75
CA LEU A 116 13.03 -3.93 -5.13
C LEU A 116 13.91 -3.14 -6.10
N ILE A 117 13.95 -1.80 -5.98
CA ILE A 117 14.78 -0.94 -6.84
C ILE A 117 16.27 -1.24 -6.67
N GLU A 118 16.74 -1.46 -5.44
CA GLU A 118 18.15 -1.79 -5.18
C GLU A 118 18.58 -3.12 -5.82
N THR A 119 17.65 -4.08 -5.90
CA THR A 119 17.89 -5.42 -6.47
C THR A 119 17.79 -5.48 -8.00
N LEU A 120 17.32 -4.40 -8.64
CA LEU A 120 17.25 -4.34 -10.10
C LEU A 120 18.65 -4.39 -10.73
N PRO A 121 18.78 -4.99 -11.94
CA PRO A 121 19.94 -4.79 -12.79
C PRO A 121 20.25 -3.31 -12.98
N GLU A 122 21.53 -2.96 -13.01
CA GLU A 122 22.00 -1.57 -13.07
C GLU A 122 21.34 -0.72 -14.17
N PRO A 123 21.17 -1.22 -15.42
CA PRO A 123 20.51 -0.44 -16.47
C PRO A 123 19.04 -0.09 -16.15
N LEU A 124 18.33 -0.96 -15.43
CA LEU A 124 16.94 -0.71 -15.02
C LEU A 124 16.90 0.23 -13.82
N ARG A 125 17.80 0.01 -12.85
CA ARG A 125 17.92 0.84 -11.65
C ARG A 125 18.25 2.29 -11.99
N GLU A 126 19.21 2.52 -12.88
CA GLU A 126 19.58 3.87 -13.31
C GLU A 126 18.41 4.56 -14.03
N THR A 127 17.76 3.86 -14.96
CA THR A 127 16.58 4.40 -15.68
C THR A 127 15.46 4.81 -14.72
N VAL A 128 15.12 3.98 -13.73
CA VAL A 128 14.06 4.33 -12.76
C VAL A 128 14.49 5.46 -11.81
N LEU A 129 15.77 5.57 -11.45
CA LEU A 129 16.27 6.68 -10.63
C LEU A 129 16.21 8.01 -11.38
N LEU A 130 16.62 8.05 -12.65
CA LEU A 130 16.51 9.24 -13.49
C LEU A 130 15.04 9.69 -13.65
N PHE A 131 14.13 8.73 -13.80
CA PHE A 131 12.70 9.02 -13.89
C PHE A 131 12.11 9.50 -12.55
N SER A 132 12.41 8.80 -11.46
CA SER A 132 11.71 8.99 -10.18
C SER A 132 12.35 10.06 -9.29
N ALA A 133 13.69 10.12 -9.21
CA ALA A 133 14.42 11.07 -8.38
C ALA A 133 14.67 12.38 -9.14
N GLU A 134 15.15 12.29 -10.38
CA GLU A 134 15.49 13.47 -11.19
C GLU A 134 14.33 14.02 -12.02
N LYS A 135 13.18 13.32 -12.03
CA LYS A 135 11.95 13.75 -12.73
C LYS A 135 12.16 13.97 -14.23
N LEU A 136 13.12 13.27 -14.83
CA LEU A 136 13.39 13.38 -16.26
C LEU A 136 12.30 12.69 -17.08
N SER A 137 11.96 13.28 -18.23
CA SER A 137 11.12 12.64 -19.24
C SER A 137 11.84 11.47 -19.91
N LEU A 138 11.10 10.58 -20.58
CA LEU A 138 11.70 9.45 -21.30
C LEU A 138 12.73 9.92 -22.36
N ASP A 139 12.47 11.03 -23.04
CA ASP A 139 13.39 11.60 -24.03
C ASP A 139 14.67 12.15 -23.39
N GLN A 140 14.54 12.80 -22.23
CA GLN A 140 15.69 13.30 -21.47
C GLN A 140 16.56 12.16 -20.94
N ILE A 141 15.93 11.07 -20.49
CA ILE A 141 16.63 9.85 -20.06
C ILE A 141 17.35 9.20 -21.24
N ALA A 142 16.67 9.06 -22.38
CA ALA A 142 17.22 8.50 -23.60
C ALA A 142 18.49 9.26 -24.03
N ALA A 143 18.42 10.59 -24.07
CA ALA A 143 19.58 11.45 -24.35
C ALA A 143 20.69 11.28 -23.30
N ARG A 144 20.34 11.28 -22.00
CA ARG A 144 21.31 11.18 -20.90
C ARG A 144 22.08 9.87 -20.89
N MET A 145 21.42 8.77 -21.24
CA MET A 145 21.96 7.42 -21.26
C MET A 145 22.49 7.01 -22.65
N SER A 146 22.36 7.88 -23.66
CA SER A 146 22.72 7.61 -25.06
C SER A 146 22.05 6.33 -25.61
N ILE A 147 20.75 6.18 -25.35
CA ILE A 147 19.89 5.10 -25.86
C ILE A 147 18.64 5.66 -26.53
N THR A 148 17.83 4.82 -27.16
CA THR A 148 16.56 5.23 -27.76
C THR A 148 15.46 5.39 -26.72
N ARG A 149 14.42 6.15 -27.06
CA ARG A 149 13.21 6.30 -26.23
C ARG A 149 12.52 4.95 -26.02
N GLU A 150 12.49 4.10 -27.05
CA GLU A 150 11.93 2.75 -27.01
C GLU A 150 12.67 1.89 -25.98
N ASN A 151 14.00 1.93 -25.94
CA ASN A 151 14.78 1.22 -24.94
C ASN A 151 14.48 1.71 -23.51
N VAL A 152 14.31 3.02 -23.30
CA VAL A 152 13.89 3.56 -22.00
C VAL A 152 12.51 3.02 -21.61
N PHE A 153 11.57 3.00 -22.57
CA PHE A 153 10.22 2.49 -22.34
C PHE A 153 10.22 1.00 -21.98
N GLU A 154 10.95 0.16 -22.71
CA GLU A 154 11.09 -1.27 -22.41
C GLU A 154 11.68 -1.51 -21.01
N ARG A 155 12.69 -0.73 -20.62
CA ARG A 155 13.27 -0.79 -19.27
C ARG A 155 12.26 -0.40 -18.21
N MET A 156 11.51 0.69 -18.42
CA MET A 156 10.45 1.12 -17.49
C MET A 156 9.33 0.07 -17.38
N SER A 157 8.95 -0.56 -18.49
CA SER A 157 8.00 -1.68 -18.50
C SER A 157 8.51 -2.86 -17.67
N SER A 158 9.77 -3.24 -17.84
CA SER A 158 10.39 -4.32 -17.06
C SER A 158 10.40 -4.00 -15.56
N VAL A 159 10.61 -2.73 -15.19
CA VAL A 159 10.52 -2.30 -13.78
C VAL A 159 9.09 -2.40 -13.26
N LEU A 160 8.09 -2.00 -14.07
CA LEU A 160 6.68 -2.15 -13.70
C LEU A 160 6.32 -3.62 -13.48
N ASP A 161 6.77 -4.52 -14.35
CA ASP A 161 6.55 -5.97 -14.21
C ASP A 161 7.11 -6.50 -12.88
N VAL A 162 8.31 -6.06 -12.48
CA VAL A 162 8.90 -6.43 -11.18
C VAL A 162 8.04 -5.93 -10.02
N VAL A 163 7.51 -4.72 -10.12
CA VAL A 163 6.65 -4.13 -9.07
C VAL A 163 5.28 -4.81 -9.00
N GLU A 164 4.67 -5.11 -10.15
CA GLU A 164 3.35 -5.76 -10.23
C GLU A 164 3.37 -7.20 -9.72
N ASN A 165 4.44 -7.93 -10.04
CA ASN A 165 4.69 -9.30 -9.57
C ASN A 165 5.22 -9.36 -8.13
N GLY A 166 5.69 -8.21 -7.62
CA GLY A 166 6.18 -7.99 -6.28
C GLY A 166 5.14 -8.19 -5.17
N PRO A 167 5.54 -8.07 -3.90
CA PRO A 167 4.62 -8.07 -2.78
C PRO A 167 3.55 -6.99 -2.94
N LYS A 168 2.29 -7.34 -2.70
CA LYS A 168 1.20 -6.34 -2.67
C LYS A 168 1.44 -5.36 -1.53
N ARG A 169 1.11 -4.09 -1.78
CA ARG A 169 1.11 -3.04 -0.76
C ARG A 169 0.15 -3.39 0.36
N PHE A 170 0.36 -2.85 1.56
CA PHE A 170 -0.43 -3.22 2.74
C PHE A 170 -1.94 -3.13 2.50
N GLU A 171 -2.40 -2.06 1.85
CA GLU A 171 -3.82 -1.89 1.51
C GLU A 171 -4.35 -2.97 0.55
N ASP A 172 -3.62 -3.25 -0.53
CA ASP A 172 -4.05 -4.22 -1.54
C ASP A 172 -3.98 -5.65 -1.00
N TRP A 173 -2.99 -5.93 -0.15
CA TRP A 173 -2.90 -7.19 0.58
C TRP A 173 -4.09 -7.40 1.52
N LEU A 174 -4.51 -6.37 2.26
CA LEU A 174 -5.73 -6.47 3.08
C LEU A 174 -6.99 -6.70 2.23
N ARG A 175 -7.10 -6.06 1.06
CA ARG A 175 -8.22 -6.29 0.14
C ARG A 175 -8.22 -7.70 -0.43
N MET A 176 -7.06 -8.25 -0.77
CA MET A 176 -6.90 -9.64 -1.22
C MET A 176 -7.39 -10.61 -0.14
N LEU A 177 -6.95 -10.43 1.12
CA LEU A 177 -7.48 -11.21 2.25
C LEU A 177 -8.99 -11.05 2.44
N GLY A 178 -9.51 -9.87 2.10
CA GLY A 178 -10.94 -9.57 2.15
C GLY A 178 -11.76 -10.14 0.99
N ALA A 179 -11.14 -10.49 -0.13
CA ALA A 179 -11.81 -11.04 -1.31
C ALA A 179 -11.82 -12.58 -1.32
N ASP A 180 -10.77 -13.20 -0.79
CA ASP A 180 -10.60 -14.65 -0.78
C ASP A 180 -11.08 -15.26 0.56
N ALA A 181 -12.34 -15.69 0.60
CA ALA A 181 -12.84 -16.64 1.61
C ALA A 181 -14.08 -17.41 1.15
#